data_AF-A0AAU7ECZ6-F1
#
_entry.id   AF-A0AAU7ECZ6-F1
#
_cell.length_a   1.000
_cell.length_b   1.000
_cell.length_c   1.000
_cell.angle_alpha   90.00
_cell.angle_beta   90.00
_cell.angle_gamma   90.00
#
_symmetry.space_group_name_H-M   'P 1'
#
loop_
_entity.id
_entity.type
_entity.pdbx_description
1 polymer ?
#
loop_
_entity_poly.entity_id
_entity_poly.type
_entity_poly.pdbx_seq_one_letter_code
_entity_poly.pdbx_strand_id
1 'polypeptide(L)'
;MQKTKEHIAYKTLTLLIALLLLAPIATKFAHIFAHHKHDICLGEKSTHLHEINTDCDFYKFKLSHSYTITFFNVELIVPKENSLEIVSQYQFLSKFQRLQTTLRGPPSLI
;
A
#
# COMPACT_ATOMS: atom_id res chain seq x y z
N MET A 1 26.93 -53.41 20.76
CA MET A 1 28.02 -52.45 20.46
C MET A 1 27.73 -51.53 19.27
N GLN A 2 26.98 -51.94 18.25
CA GLN A 2 26.67 -51.09 17.08
C GLN A 2 25.78 -49.89 17.46
N LYS A 3 24.63 -50.14 18.10
CA LYS A 3 23.65 -49.09 18.46
C LYS A 3 24.22 -48.01 19.38
N THR A 4 25.09 -48.37 20.32
CA THR A 4 25.72 -47.41 21.23
C THR A 4 26.66 -46.45 20.49
N LYS A 5 27.35 -46.92 19.45
CA LYS A 5 28.22 -46.08 18.60
C LYS A 5 27.39 -45.11 17.76
N GLU A 6 26.26 -45.56 17.21
CA GLU A 6 25.35 -44.72 16.43
C GLU A 6 24.72 -43.60 17.27
N HIS A 7 24.29 -43.90 18.50
CA HIS A 7 23.76 -42.89 19.42
C HIS A 7 24.82 -41.85 19.81
N ILE A 8 26.07 -42.28 20.02
CA ILE A 8 27.19 -41.36 20.29
C ILE A 8 27.46 -40.48 19.08
N ALA A 9 27.56 -41.07 17.87
CA ALA A 9 27.80 -40.34 16.63
C ALA A 9 26.71 -39.28 16.36
N TYR A 10 25.44 -39.64 16.53
CA TYR A 10 24.33 -38.72 16.38
C TYR A 10 24.39 -37.57 17.39
N LYS A 11 24.65 -37.87 18.67
CA LYS A 11 24.77 -36.84 19.71
C LYS A 11 25.93 -35.88 19.43
N THR A 12 27.07 -36.40 18.98
CA THR A 12 28.23 -35.58 18.61
C THR A 12 27.93 -34.71 17.39
N LEU A 13 27.23 -35.23 16.38
CA LEU A 13 26.85 -34.48 15.19
C LEU A 13 25.88 -33.34 15.54
N THR A 14 24.88 -33.62 16.36
CA THR A 14 23.92 -32.59 16.82
C THR A 14 24.62 -31.50 17.63
N LEU A 15 25.55 -31.86 18.51
CA LEU A 15 26.35 -30.89 19.26
C LEU A 15 27.22 -30.03 18.33
N LEU A 16 27.87 -30.64 17.33
CA LEU A 16 28.67 -29.95 16.33
C LEU A 16 27.82 -28.92 15.57
N ILE A 17 26.65 -29.33 15.08
CA ILE A 17 25.74 -28.44 14.35
C ILE A 17 25.27 -27.29 15.24
N ALA A 18 24.91 -27.56 16.50
CA ALA A 18 24.53 -26.52 17.44
C ALA A 18 25.68 -25.51 17.67
N LEU A 19 26.91 -25.98 17.79
CA LEU A 19 28.08 -25.13 18.02
C LEU A 19 28.42 -24.29 16.78
N LEU A 20 28.27 -24.85 15.58
CA LEU A 20 28.39 -24.13 14.30
C LEU A 20 27.36 -23.01 14.17
N LEU A 21 26.11 -23.24 14.60
CA LEU A 21 25.06 -22.22 14.61
C LEU A 21 25.32 -21.11 15.64
N LEU A 22 25.95 -21.43 16.77
CA LEU A 22 26.29 -20.47 17.82
C LEU A 22 27.56 -19.66 17.53
N ALA A 23 28.50 -20.18 16.75
CA ALA A 23 29.76 -19.52 16.40
C ALA A 23 29.59 -18.09 15.81
N PRO A 24 28.70 -17.82 14.82
CA PRO A 24 28.49 -16.47 14.31
C PRO A 24 27.86 -15.53 15.34
N ILE A 25 27.10 -16.06 16.31
CA ILE A 25 26.50 -15.26 17.39
C ILE A 25 27.58 -14.82 18.38
N ALA A 26 28.48 -15.74 18.77
CA ALA A 26 29.57 -15.43 19.68
C ALA A 26 30.56 -14.42 19.08
N THR A 27 30.91 -14.56 17.81
CA THR A 27 31.79 -13.59 17.12
C THR A 27 31.15 -12.22 16.98
N LYS A 28 29.84 -12.15 16.67
CA LYS A 28 29.09 -10.89 16.69
C LYS A 28 29.04 -10.26 18.07
N PHE A 29 28.78 -11.05 19.11
CA PHE A 29 28.77 -10.58 20.49
C PHE A 29 30.13 -9.99 20.88
N ALA A 30 31.23 -10.68 20.57
CA ALA A 30 32.57 -10.16 20.82
C ALA A 30 32.88 -8.89 20.00
N HIS A 31 32.44 -8.84 18.74
CA HIS A 31 32.63 -7.68 17.87
C HIS A 31 31.97 -6.40 18.40
N ILE A 32 30.80 -6.51 19.04
CA ILE A 32 30.14 -5.37 19.72
C ILE A 32 31.13 -4.72 20.69
N PHE A 33 31.86 -5.47 21.50
CA PHE A 33 32.77 -4.88 22.48
C PHE A 33 34.13 -4.46 21.90
N ALA A 34 34.50 -4.95 20.71
CA ALA A 34 35.84 -4.74 20.14
C ALA A 34 35.98 -3.43 19.35
N HIS A 35 34.93 -2.96 18.66
CA HIS A 35 35.01 -1.85 17.70
C HIS A 35 34.28 -0.58 18.11
N HIS A 36 33.77 -0.47 19.34
CA HIS A 36 33.22 0.79 19.84
C HIS A 36 34.34 1.63 20.47
N LYS A 37 34.76 2.69 19.76
CA LYS A 37 35.36 3.85 20.45
C LYS A 37 34.26 4.43 21.33
N HIS A 38 34.35 4.17 22.63
CA HIS A 38 33.55 4.89 23.61
C HIS A 38 34.11 6.30 23.69
N ASP A 39 33.50 7.24 22.96
CA ASP A 39 33.79 8.66 23.15
C ASP A 39 33.26 9.05 24.54
N ILE A 40 34.20 9.22 25.47
CA ILE A 40 33.91 9.64 26.84
C ILE A 40 33.49 11.11 26.76
N CYS A 41 32.23 11.40 27.04
CA CYS A 41 31.72 12.77 27.05
C CYS A 41 32.25 13.51 28.30
N LEU A 42 33.22 14.41 28.10
CA LEU A 42 33.88 15.19 29.17
C LEU A 42 33.14 16.48 29.55
N GLY A 43 31.86 16.61 29.19
CA GLY A 43 30.96 17.57 29.84
C GLY A 43 30.90 18.98 29.24
N GLU A 44 31.18 19.16 27.95
CA GLU A 44 30.66 20.35 27.26
C GLU A 44 29.22 20.09 26.83
N LYS A 45 28.28 20.93 27.30
CA LYS A 45 26.84 20.85 27.02
C LYS A 45 26.52 21.24 25.57
N SER A 46 27.13 20.58 24.60
CA SER A 46 26.70 20.67 23.22
C SER A 46 25.88 19.43 22.89
N THR A 47 24.64 19.67 22.45
CA THR A 47 23.65 18.66 22.08
C THR A 47 24.02 18.00 20.76
N HIS A 48 25.23 17.45 20.65
CA HIS A 48 25.59 16.65 19.48
C HIS A 48 24.94 15.29 19.67
N LEU A 49 23.98 14.98 18.81
CA LEU A 49 23.66 13.58 18.53
C LEU A 49 24.98 12.95 18.09
N HIS A 50 25.51 12.01 18.87
CA HIS A 50 26.60 11.17 18.38
C HIS A 50 26.16 10.62 17.03
N GLU A 51 27.04 10.77 16.04
CA GLU A 51 26.86 10.41 14.65
C GLU A 51 25.91 9.20 14.53
N ILE A 52 24.81 9.37 13.79
CA ILE A 52 23.85 8.30 13.55
C ILE A 52 24.63 7.13 12.95
N ASN A 53 24.90 6.13 13.78
CA ASN A 53 25.63 4.95 13.36
C ASN A 53 24.66 4.13 12.49
N THR A 54 24.70 4.38 11.18
CA THR A 54 23.91 3.67 10.17
C THR A 54 24.36 2.22 10.02
N ASP A 55 25.52 1.86 10.56
CA ASP A 55 26.09 0.51 10.52
C ASP A 55 25.60 -0.34 11.70
N CYS A 56 24.32 -0.20 12.06
CA CYS A 56 23.66 -1.18 12.90
C CYS A 56 23.44 -2.45 12.06
N ASP A 57 24.48 -3.28 12.03
CA ASP A 57 24.72 -4.49 11.24
C ASP A 57 23.71 -5.65 11.45
N PHE A 58 22.54 -5.37 11.99
CA PHE A 58 21.48 -6.34 12.27
C PHE A 58 20.63 -6.69 11.03
N TYR A 59 20.74 -5.93 9.93
CA TYR A 59 19.97 -6.17 8.69
C TYR A 59 20.72 -6.96 7.61
N LYS A 60 21.80 -7.68 7.93
CA LYS A 60 22.50 -8.55 6.97
C LYS A 60 21.66 -9.76 6.49
N PHE A 61 20.58 -10.09 7.18
CA PHE A 61 19.64 -11.16 6.79
C PHE A 61 18.23 -10.60 6.64
N LYS A 62 17.90 -10.13 5.43
CA LYS A 62 16.52 -9.77 5.09
C LYS A 62 15.72 -11.06 4.85
N LEU A 63 15.10 -11.58 5.91
CA LEU A 63 14.26 -12.79 5.88
C LEU A 63 12.93 -12.58 5.13
N SER A 64 12.51 -11.32 4.92
CA SER A 64 11.26 -10.99 4.22
C SER A 64 11.52 -10.62 2.76
N HIS A 65 10.77 -11.23 1.85
CA HIS A 65 10.76 -10.80 0.46
C HIS A 65 10.07 -9.43 0.38
N SER A 66 10.77 -8.39 -0.08
CA SER A 66 10.09 -7.13 -0.39
C SER A 66 9.18 -7.38 -1.58
N TYR A 67 7.89 -7.12 -1.39
CA TYR A 67 6.89 -7.12 -2.44
C TYR A 67 6.50 -5.68 -2.75
N THR A 68 6.46 -5.34 -4.03
CA THR A 68 6.03 -4.03 -4.52
C THR A 68 4.77 -4.25 -5.33
N ILE A 69 3.68 -3.59 -4.95
CA ILE A 69 2.43 -3.60 -5.70
C ILE A 69 2.63 -2.70 -6.92
N THR A 70 2.57 -3.29 -8.12
CA THR A 70 2.50 -2.53 -9.37
C THR A 70 1.04 -2.23 -9.68
N PHE A 71 0.70 -0.95 -9.71
CA PHE A 71 -0.61 -0.50 -10.20
C PHE A 71 -0.61 -0.53 -11.72
N PHE A 72 -1.60 -1.19 -12.30
CA PHE A 72 -1.82 -1.20 -13.75
C PHE A 72 -2.90 -0.18 -14.08
N ASN A 73 -2.71 0.59 -15.15
CA ASN A 73 -3.76 1.45 -15.67
C ASN A 73 -4.80 0.57 -16.38
N VAL A 74 -6.06 0.66 -15.94
CA VAL A 74 -7.19 0.02 -16.61
C VAL A 74 -7.93 1.05 -17.45
N GLU A 75 -8.09 0.79 -18.75
CA GLU A 75 -8.97 1.59 -19.58
C GLU A 75 -10.42 1.16 -19.35
N LEU A 76 -11.20 2.07 -18.76
CA LEU A 76 -12.63 1.89 -18.56
C LEU A 76 -13.35 2.23 -19.88
N ILE A 77 -14.07 1.25 -20.43
CA ILE A 77 -14.92 1.47 -21.60
C ILE A 77 -16.15 2.26 -21.15
N VAL A 78 -16.22 3.54 -21.52
CA VAL A 78 -17.41 4.37 -21.28
C VAL A 78 -18.41 4.14 -22.41
N PRO A 79 -19.63 3.67 -22.13
CA PRO A 79 -20.64 3.49 -23.17
C PRO A 79 -21.02 4.87 -23.74
N LYS A 80 -20.98 4.99 -25.07
CA LYS A 80 -21.43 6.19 -25.76
C LYS A 80 -22.96 6.24 -25.69
N GLU A 81 -23.51 7.24 -25.00
CA GLU A 81 -24.95 7.46 -25.02
C GLU A 81 -25.40 7.87 -26.43
N ASN A 82 -26.42 7.19 -26.95
CA ASN A 82 -27.05 7.55 -28.21
C ASN A 82 -27.94 8.78 -27.94
N SER A 83 -27.64 9.91 -28.56
CA SER A 83 -28.50 11.09 -28.49
C SER A 83 -29.87 10.76 -29.12
N LEU A 84 -30.95 11.07 -28.40
CA LEU A 84 -32.32 10.90 -28.93
C LEU A 84 -32.53 11.82 -30.14
N GLU A 85 -33.04 11.26 -31.25
CA GLU A 85 -33.41 12.05 -32.42
C GLU A 85 -34.65 12.90 -32.12
N ILE A 86 -34.57 14.20 -32.42
CA ILE A 86 -35.70 15.12 -32.28
C ILE A 86 -36.65 14.88 -33.46
N VAL A 87 -37.76 14.18 -33.21
CA VAL A 87 -38.73 13.79 -34.25
C VAL A 87 -39.60 14.96 -34.74
N SER A 88 -39.71 16.07 -34.00
CA SER A 88 -40.42 17.29 -34.45
C SER A 88 -39.98 18.52 -33.66
N GLN A 89 -39.90 19.67 -34.35
CA GLN A 89 -39.57 20.97 -33.77
C GLN A 89 -40.80 21.77 -33.33
N TYR A 90 -42.02 21.23 -33.47
CA TYR A 90 -43.26 21.95 -33.22
C TYR A 90 -44.08 21.32 -32.10
N GLN A 91 -44.43 22.12 -31.08
CA GLN A 91 -45.25 21.72 -29.94
C GLN A 91 -46.50 22.61 -29.86
N PHE A 92 -47.69 22.03 -30.07
CA PHE A 92 -48.95 22.73 -29.83
C PHE A 92 -49.29 22.69 -28.33
N LEU A 93 -49.57 23.85 -27.74
CA LEU A 93 -49.84 23.99 -26.29
C LEU A 93 -51.23 23.45 -25.86
N SER A 94 -52.14 23.18 -26.78
CA SER A 94 -53.45 22.58 -26.48
C SER A 94 -54.02 21.83 -27.69
N LYS A 95 -54.78 20.76 -27.41
CA LYS A 95 -55.49 19.96 -28.43
C LYS A 95 -56.84 20.58 -28.86
N PHE A 96 -57.33 21.63 -28.21
CA PHE A 96 -58.66 22.21 -28.45
C PHE A 96 -58.59 23.69 -28.87
N GLN A 97 -59.25 24.06 -29.98
CA GLN A 97 -59.31 25.41 -30.52
C GLN A 97 -60.76 25.91 -30.60
N ARG A 98 -61.09 27.01 -29.89
CA ARG A 98 -62.45 27.56 -29.87
C ARG A 98 -62.71 28.42 -31.12
N LEU A 99 -63.72 28.04 -31.93
CA LEU A 99 -64.10 28.75 -33.17
C LEU A 99 -64.81 30.08 -32.87
N GLN A 100 -64.55 31.07 -33.73
CA GLN A 100 -64.78 32.52 -33.50
C GLN A 100 -66.26 32.96 -33.58
N THR A 101 -67.20 32.05 -33.84
CA THR A 101 -68.58 32.38 -34.27
C THR A 101 -69.65 32.20 -33.20
N THR A 102 -69.29 31.82 -31.97
CA THR A 102 -70.24 31.68 -30.87
C THR A 102 -70.60 33.04 -30.25
N LEU A 103 -71.69 33.63 -30.76
CA LEU A 103 -72.61 34.60 -30.13
C LEU A 103 -72.01 35.98 -29.72
N ARG A 104 -72.03 36.95 -30.64
CA ARG A 104 -72.25 38.36 -30.26
C ARG A 104 -73.74 38.62 -30.34
N GLY A 105 -74.38 38.97 -29.23
CA GLY A 105 -75.79 39.38 -29.23
C GLY A 105 -76.00 40.63 -30.09
N PRO A 106 -77.18 40.80 -30.73
CA PRO A 106 -77.47 41.95 -31.59
C PRO A 106 -77.44 43.26 -30.78
N PRO A 107 -76.93 44.38 -31.35
CA PRO A 107 -76.82 45.67 -30.65
C PRO A 107 -78.20 46.30 -30.41
N SER A 108 -78.43 46.84 -29.21
CA SER A 108 -79.62 47.66 -28.90
C SER A 108 -79.44 49.09 -29.39
N LEU A 109 -80.44 49.64 -30.08
CA LEU A 109 -80.50 51.04 -30.51
C LEU A 109 -80.80 51.96 -29.31
N ILE A 110 -80.01 53.05 -29.20
CA ILE A 110 -80.25 54.23 -28.35
C ILE A 110 -81.20 55.16 -29.08
#